data_AF-Q8ITT3-F1
#
_entry.id   AF-Q8ITT3-F1
#
_cell.length_a   1.000
_cell.length_b   1.000
_cell.length_c   1.000
_cell.angle_alpha   90.00
_cell.angle_beta   90.00
_cell.angle_gamma   90.00
#
_symmetry.space_group_name_H-M   'P 1'
#
loop_
_entity.id
_entity.type
_entity.pdbx_description
1 polymer ?
#
loop_
_entity_poly.entity_id
_entity_poly.type
_entity_poly.pdbx_seq_one_letter_code
_entity_poly.pdbx_strand_id
1 'polypeptide(L)' 'IEKVFSKYGNIRNVWVARNPPGFAFVEFEDPRDAEDSVRGLDGTRCCGTRIRVEMSN' A
#
# COMPACT_ATOMS: atom_id res chain seq x y z
N ILE A 1 4.83 -4.42 -4.94
CA ILE A 1 4.07 -3.76 -3.85
C ILE A 1 3.25 -4.76 -3.06
N GLU A 2 2.51 -5.66 -3.70
CA GLU A 2 1.59 -6.61 -3.04
C GLU A 2 2.27 -7.47 -1.96
N LYS A 3 3.46 -8.01 -2.25
CA LYS A 3 4.26 -8.76 -1.24
C LYS A 3 4.67 -7.95 0.00
N VAL A 4 4.73 -6.62 -0.11
CA VAL A 4 5.08 -5.74 1.01
C VAL A 4 3.84 -5.52 1.87
N PHE A 5 2.70 -5.22 1.25
CA PHE A 5 1.41 -5.02 1.92
C PHE A 5 0.84 -6.33 2.51
N SER A 6 1.06 -7.47 1.86
CA SER A 6 0.60 -8.79 2.30
C SER A 6 1.25 -9.25 3.61
N LYS A 7 2.30 -8.57 4.09
CA LYS A 7 2.87 -8.82 5.42
C LYS A 7 2.05 -8.24 6.56
N TYR A 8 1.23 -7.22 6.28
CA TYR A 8 0.40 -6.54 7.27
C TYR A 8 -0.96 -7.20 7.42
N GLY A 9 -1.53 -7.68 6.31
CA GLY A 9 -2.83 -8.34 6.33
C GLY A 9 -3.26 -8.87 4.98
N ASN A 10 -4.49 -9.40 4.94
CA ASN A 10 -5.08 -9.94 3.74
C ASN A 10 -5.50 -8.82 2.78
N ILE A 11 -4.93 -8.87 1.57
CA ILE A 11 -5.28 -7.94 0.50
C ILE A 11 -6.51 -8.48 -0.22
N ARG A 12 -7.58 -7.69 -0.20
CA ARG A 12 -8.83 -7.97 -0.93
C ARG A 12 -8.67 -7.70 -2.42
N ASN A 13 -8.03 -6.58 -2.77
CA ASN A 13 -7.86 -6.19 -4.16
C ASN A 13 -6.62 -5.31 -4.37
N VAL A 14 -5.99 -5.40 -5.54
CA VAL A 14 -4.87 -4.52 -5.93
C VAL A 14 -5.17 -3.92 -7.28
N TRP A 15 -5.21 -2.59 -7.33
CA TRP A 15 -5.39 -1.85 -8.56
C TRP A 15 -4.17 -1.00 -8.84
N VAL A 16 -3.45 -1.31 -9.93
CA VAL A 16 -2.27 -0.54 -10.34
C VAL A 16 -2.69 0.48 -11.38
N ALA A 17 -2.57 1.76 -11.06
CA ALA A 17 -2.81 2.83 -12.00
C ALA A 17 -1.71 2.83 -13.06
N ARG A 18 -2.09 2.61 -14.31
CA ARG A 18 -1.15 2.69 -15.45
C ARG A 18 -1.00 4.11 -15.99
N ASN A 19 -1.93 5.00 -15.67
CA ASN A 19 -1.92 6.40 -16.10
C ASN A 19 -2.57 7.30 -15.04
N PRO A 20 -1.81 8.17 -14.34
CA PRO A 20 -0.36 8.37 -14.42
C PRO A 20 0.45 7.17 -13.88
N PRO A 21 1.64 6.89 -14.44
CA PRO A 21 2.48 5.80 -13.97
C PRO A 21 3.04 6.10 -12.57
N GLY A 22 3.06 5.08 -11.70
CA GLY A 22 3.63 5.18 -10.35
C GLY A 22 2.61 5.19 -9.21
N PHE A 23 1.32 5.08 -9.52
CA PHE A 23 0.26 4.95 -8.51
C PHE A 23 -0.28 3.52 -8.46
N ALA A 24 -0.60 3.08 -7.25
CA ALA A 24 -1.29 1.83 -7.02
C ALA A 24 -2.14 1.96 -5.76
N PHE A 25 -3.28 1.30 -5.79
CA PHE A 25 -4.27 1.24 -4.74
C PHE A 25 -4.35 -0.20 -4.26
N VAL A 26 -4.33 -0.36 -2.94
CA VAL A 26 -4.39 -1.65 -2.28
C VAL A 26 -5.60 -1.60 -1.35
N GLU A 27 -6.54 -2.51 -1.56
CA GLU A 27 -7.73 -2.68 -0.74
C GLU A 27 -7.50 -3.87 0.19
N PHE A 28 -7.60 -3.63 1.49
CA PHE A 28 -7.49 -4.68 2.51
C PHE A 28 -8.86 -5.23 2.88
N GLU A 29 -8.90 -6.45 3.41
CA GLU A 29 -10.13 -6.99 4.00
C GLU A 29 -10.50 -6.31 5.32
N ASP A 30 -9.53 -6.05 6.20
CA ASP A 30 -9.74 -5.33 7.46
C ASP A 30 -9.15 -3.90 7.37
N PRO A 31 -9.91 -2.85 7.71
CA PRO A 31 -9.41 -1.48 7.73
C PRO A 31 -8.27 -1.27 8.74
N ARG A 32 -8.17 -2.09 9.79
CA ARG A 32 -7.08 -2.03 10.77
C ARG A 32 -5.74 -2.44 10.15
N ASP A 33 -5.74 -3.46 9.30
CA ASP A 33 -4.54 -3.92 8.58
C ASP A 33 -4.07 -2.85 7.59
N ALA A 34 -5.03 -2.18 6.94
CA ALA A 34 -4.72 -1.02 6.10
C ALA A 34 -4.02 0.08 6.90
N GLU A 35 -4.50 0.40 8.10
CA GLU A 35 -3.95 1.47 8.95
C GLU A 35 -2.53 1.15 9.42
N ASP A 36 -2.30 -0.09 9.84
CA ASP A 36 -0.96 -0.54 10.22
C ASP A 36 0.01 -0.51 9.03
N SER A 37 -0.46 -0.95 7.85
CA SER A 37 0.36 -0.92 6.64
C SER A 37 0.72 0.50 6.21
N VAL A 38 -0.22 1.46 6.32
CA VAL A 38 0.03 2.87 6.03
C VAL A 38 1.07 3.42 7.01
N ARG A 39 0.90 3.20 8.32
CA ARG A 39 1.83 3.71 9.33
C ARG A 39 3.21 3.07 9.25
N GLY A 40 3.29 1.80 8.86
CA GLY A 40 4.52 1.04 8.73
C GLY A 40 5.27 1.26 7.41
N LEU A 41 4.56 1.62 6.34
CA LEU A 41 5.14 1.80 5.00
C LEU A 41 5.25 3.26 4.58
N ASP A 42 4.42 4.16 5.12
CA ASP A 42 4.51 5.57 4.82
C ASP A 42 5.88 6.12 5.23
N GLY A 43 6.53 6.79 4.28
CA GLY A 43 7.85 7.36 4.48
C GLY A 43 9.00 6.35 4.54
N THR A 44 8.73 5.05 4.37
CA THR A 44 9.79 4.03 4.26
C THR A 44 10.47 4.02 2.89
N ARG A 45 11.68 3.46 2.84
CA ARG A 45 12.44 3.30 1.61
C ARG A 45 12.17 1.91 1.02
N CYS A 46 11.42 1.87 -0.08
CA CYS A 46 11.20 0.65 -0.84
C CYS A 46 12.01 0.72 -2.14
N CYS A 47 12.90 -0.25 -2.37
CA CYS A 47 13.78 -0.30 -3.55
C CYS A 47 14.64 0.97 -3.77
N GLY A 48 15.12 1.60 -2.70
CA GLY A 48 15.97 2.80 -2.78
C GLY A 48 15.21 4.13 -2.95
N THR A 49 13.89 4.08 -3.14
CA THR A 49 13.03 5.27 -3.26
C THR A 49 12.10 5.36 -2.06
N ARG A 50 11.82 6.59 -1.60
CA ARG A 50 10.86 6.83 -0.53
C ARG A 50 9.45 6.66 -1.10
N ILE A 51 8.68 5.75 -0.53
CA ILE A 51 7.27 5.58 -0.90
C ILE A 51 6.39 6.38 0.05
N ARG A 52 5.29 6.91 -0.49
CA ARG A 52 4.22 7.55 0.31
C ARG A 52 3.03 6.61 0.26
N VAL A 53 2.47 6.32 1.43
CA VAL A 53 1.28 5.46 1.55
C VAL A 53 0.25 6.27 2.32
N GLU A 54 -0.94 6.40 1.77
CA GLU A 54 -2.02 7.18 2.37
C GLU A 54 -3.31 6.38 2.34
N MET A 55 -4.17 6.61 3.34
CA MET A 55 -5.53 6.11 3.32
C MET A 55 -6.31 6.78 2.19
N SER A 56 -6.97 5.97 1.37
CA SER A 56 -7.96 6.47 0.42
C SER A 56 -9.23 6.81 1.22
N ASN A 57 -9.69 8.06 1.14
CA ASN A 57 -10.90 8.56 1.82
C ASN A 57 -12.14 8.41 0.92
#